data_AF-A0A529JZP9-F1
#
_entry.id   AF-A0A529JZP9-F1
#
_cell.length_a   1.000
_cell.length_b   1.000
_cell.length_c   1.000
_cell.angle_alpha   90.00
_cell.angle_beta   90.00
_cell.angle_gamma   90.00
#
_symmetry.space_group_name_H-M   'P 1'
#
loop_
_entity.id
_entity.type
_entity.pdbx_description
1 polymer ?
#
loop_
_entity_poly.entity_id
_entity_poly.type
_entity_poly.pdbx_seq_one_letter_code
_entity_poly.pdbx_strand_id
1 'polypeptide(L)'
;VLDINGLAALRGIAQTEDHWVIGARTTWTDLVCNPLPAAFDALKQAAREVGSAQIQNVASIAGNLCNASPAADGVPALLILDAEVELRSVAMVRHLPLQNFILGNRRTELQPGEMVTAIRVPKNAATGASAFVKLGARRYLVISIAMAAARLTVEDGIIGNAAVAVGSC
;
A
#
# COMPACT_ATOMS: atom_id res chain seq x y z
N VAL A 1 -21.53 1.13 13.26
CA VAL A 1 -20.10 1.45 13.06
C VAL A 1 -19.29 0.56 14.01
N LEU A 2 -18.27 -0.14 13.51
CA LEU A 2 -17.34 -0.92 14.33
C LEU A 2 -15.99 -0.20 14.33
N ASP A 3 -15.53 0.21 15.50
CA ASP A 3 -14.21 0.83 15.64
C ASP A 3 -13.15 -0.25 15.93
N ILE A 4 -12.11 -0.28 15.11
CA ILE A 4 -10.97 -1.21 15.23
C ILE A 4 -9.72 -0.54 15.84
N ASN A 5 -9.83 0.72 16.28
CA ASN A 5 -8.68 1.48 16.74
C ASN A 5 -7.99 0.90 17.97
N GLY A 6 -8.72 0.16 18.81
CA GLY A 6 -8.18 -0.54 19.97
C GLY A 6 -7.38 -1.81 19.64
N LEU A 7 -7.41 -2.30 18.39
CA LEU A 7 -6.73 -3.53 18.00
C LEU A 7 -5.25 -3.27 17.69
N ALA A 8 -4.42 -3.28 18.75
CA ALA A 8 -2.98 -3.06 18.63
C ALA A 8 -2.28 -4.09 17.72
N ALA A 9 -2.77 -5.33 17.71
CA ALA A 9 -2.24 -6.41 16.87
C ALA A 9 -2.34 -6.13 15.35
N LEU A 10 -3.17 -5.18 14.93
CA LEU A 10 -3.31 -4.80 13.53
C LEU A 10 -2.38 -3.65 13.12
N ARG A 11 -1.55 -3.11 14.02
CA ARG A 11 -0.63 -2.01 13.73
C ARG A 11 0.82 -2.47 13.83
N GLY A 12 1.62 -2.14 12.83
CA GLY A 12 3.03 -2.46 12.78
C GLY A 12 3.44 -3.14 11.48
N ILE A 13 4.76 -3.38 11.38
CA ILE A 13 5.36 -4.07 10.24
C ILE A 13 6.21 -5.21 10.78
N ALA A 14 5.97 -6.41 10.26
CA ALA A 14 6.70 -7.62 10.62
C ALA A 14 7.30 -8.29 9.37
N GLN A 15 8.19 -9.24 9.59
CA GLN A 15 8.76 -10.07 8.53
C GLN A 15 8.45 -11.52 8.82
N THR A 16 8.02 -12.25 7.80
CA THR A 16 8.01 -13.71 7.77
C THR A 16 9.18 -14.18 6.90
N GLU A 17 9.30 -15.50 6.72
CA GLU A 17 10.27 -16.11 5.80
C GLU A 17 10.09 -15.59 4.36
N ASP A 18 8.83 -15.41 3.95
CA ASP A 18 8.43 -15.18 2.56
C ASP A 18 7.85 -13.77 2.30
N HIS A 19 7.45 -13.02 3.33
CA HIS A 19 6.78 -11.72 3.19
C HIS A 19 7.26 -10.65 4.18
N TRP A 20 7.05 -9.39 3.78
CA TRP A 20 6.82 -8.29 4.69
C TRP A 20 5.33 -8.19 4.98
N VAL A 21 4.93 -8.10 6.25
CA VAL A 21 3.53 -8.03 6.66
C VAL A 21 3.28 -6.68 7.31
N ILE A 22 2.44 -5.87 6.67
CA ILE A 22 2.03 -4.55 7.13
C ILE A 22 0.62 -4.68 7.70
N GLY A 23 0.47 -4.54 9.01
CA GLY A 23 -0.84 -4.62 9.66
C GLY A 23 -1.84 -3.58 9.12
N ALA A 24 -3.12 -3.94 9.07
CA ALA A 24 -4.16 -3.09 8.46
C ALA A 24 -4.29 -1.69 9.07
N ARG A 25 -3.94 -1.53 10.35
CA ARG A 25 -3.95 -0.26 11.08
C ARG A 25 -2.62 0.50 11.03
N THR A 26 -1.61 -0.01 10.34
CA THR A 26 -0.36 0.73 10.12
C THR A 26 -0.67 2.03 9.39
N THR A 27 -0.27 3.14 10.00
CA THR A 27 -0.51 4.48 9.48
C THR A 27 0.58 4.86 8.47
N TRP A 28 0.33 5.90 7.69
CA TRP A 28 1.35 6.45 6.80
C TRP A 28 2.60 6.91 7.56
N THR A 29 2.41 7.51 8.74
CA THR A 29 3.51 7.90 9.61
C THR A 29 4.32 6.69 10.09
N ASP A 30 3.65 5.62 10.52
CA ASP A 30 4.35 4.39 10.91
C ASP A 30 5.21 3.87 9.76
N LEU A 31 4.65 3.85 8.55
CA LEU A 31 5.34 3.36 7.36
C LEU A 31 6.59 4.17 7.02
N VAL A 32 6.50 5.50 7.12
CA VAL A 32 7.63 6.41 6.90
C VAL A 32 8.72 6.21 7.95
N CYS A 33 8.36 6.00 9.21
CA CYS A 33 9.29 5.87 10.33
C CYS A 33 9.94 4.48 10.45
N ASN A 34 9.35 3.44 9.86
CA ASN A 34 9.90 2.09 9.94
C ASN A 34 11.06 1.85 8.94
N PRO A 35 12.11 1.14 9.34
CA PRO A 35 13.16 0.71 8.41
C PRO A 35 12.57 -0.32 7.44
N LEU A 36 12.64 0.00 6.15
CA LEU A 36 12.17 -0.86 5.06
C LEU A 36 13.22 -0.84 3.93
N PRO A 37 13.34 -1.91 3.12
CA PRO A 37 14.20 -1.94 1.95
C PRO A 37 13.89 -0.80 0.96
N ALA A 38 14.86 -0.44 0.13
CA ALA A 38 14.72 0.61 -0.89
C ALA A 38 13.57 0.35 -1.90
N ALA A 39 13.17 -0.91 -2.08
CA ALA A 39 11.99 -1.27 -2.86
C ALA A 39 10.70 -0.61 -2.34
N PHE A 40 10.62 -0.23 -1.06
CA PHE A 40 9.49 0.46 -0.45
C PHE A 40 9.58 1.99 -0.53
N ASP A 41 10.60 2.56 -1.16
CA ASP A 41 10.80 4.01 -1.19
C ASP A 41 9.65 4.74 -1.90
N ALA A 42 9.11 4.19 -2.98
CA ALA A 42 7.89 4.69 -3.61
C ALA A 42 6.71 4.75 -2.63
N LEU A 43 6.52 3.72 -1.80
CA LEU A 43 5.43 3.68 -0.82
C LEU A 43 5.64 4.71 0.29
N LYS A 44 6.88 4.89 0.74
CA LYS A 44 7.25 5.96 1.70
C LYS A 44 7.10 7.35 1.09
N GLN A 45 7.37 7.52 -0.20
CA GLN A 45 7.16 8.79 -0.91
C GLN A 45 5.67 9.09 -1.01
N ALA A 46 4.85 8.13 -1.48
CA ALA A 46 3.40 8.26 -1.50
C ALA A 46 2.82 8.59 -0.11
N ALA A 47 3.28 7.90 0.94
CA ALA A 47 2.86 8.13 2.32
C ALA A 47 3.04 9.60 2.78
N ARG A 48 4.12 10.27 2.35
CA ARG A 48 4.39 11.68 2.68
C ARG A 48 3.52 12.67 1.92
N GLU A 49 2.90 12.24 0.82
CA GLU A 49 2.06 13.05 -0.05
C GLU A 49 0.55 12.81 0.13
N VAL A 50 0.18 11.80 0.93
CA VAL A 50 -1.21 11.57 1.33
C VAL A 50 -1.63 12.64 2.31
N GLY A 51 -2.55 13.52 1.89
CA GLY A 51 -3.16 14.52 2.77
C GLY A 51 -2.13 15.39 3.50
N SER A 52 -2.42 15.70 4.77
CA SER A 52 -1.52 16.40 5.68
C SER A 52 -0.89 15.44 6.69
N ALA A 53 0.11 15.89 7.45
CA ALA A 53 0.68 15.11 8.56
C ALA A 53 -0.39 14.60 9.56
N GLN A 54 -1.43 15.39 9.83
CA GLN A 54 -2.55 14.96 10.67
C GLN A 54 -3.30 13.76 10.08
N ILE A 55 -3.53 13.77 8.77
CA ILE A 55 -4.13 12.63 8.05
C ILE A 55 -3.16 11.45 8.08
N GLN A 56 -1.87 11.68 7.86
CA GLN A 56 -0.84 10.63 7.85
C GLN A 56 -0.73 9.90 9.19
N ASN A 57 -0.95 10.61 10.30
CA ASN A 57 -0.89 10.06 11.65
C ASN A 57 -2.08 9.17 12.02
N VAL A 58 -3.19 9.23 11.27
CA VAL A 58 -4.43 8.50 11.62
C VAL A 58 -4.93 7.59 10.50
N ALA A 59 -4.69 7.95 9.24
CA ALA A 59 -5.12 7.16 8.10
C ALA A 59 -4.24 5.92 7.98
N SER A 60 -4.89 4.76 7.92
CA SER A 60 -4.20 3.49 7.76
C SER A 60 -4.08 3.07 6.31
N ILE A 61 -3.08 2.24 6.04
CA ILE A 61 -2.84 1.65 4.73
C ILE A 61 -4.03 0.81 4.25
N ALA A 62 -4.66 0.00 5.12
CA ALA A 62 -5.84 -0.76 4.71
C ALA A 62 -7.05 0.13 4.48
N GLY A 63 -7.21 1.22 5.25
CA GLY A 63 -8.27 2.20 5.02
C GLY A 63 -8.14 2.86 3.65
N ASN A 64 -6.91 3.13 3.20
CA ASN A 64 -6.65 3.65 1.86
C ASN A 64 -7.10 2.67 0.76
N LEU A 65 -6.78 1.38 0.90
CA LEU A 65 -7.19 0.33 -0.04
C LEU A 65 -8.71 0.11 -0.03
N CYS A 66 -9.32 -0.04 1.15
CA CYS A 66 -10.75 -0.29 1.32
C CYS A 66 -11.61 0.89 0.84
N ASN A 67 -11.08 2.12 0.92
CA ASN A 67 -11.72 3.29 0.35
C ASN A 67 -11.82 3.21 -1.19
N ALA A 68 -10.94 2.45 -1.85
CA ALA A 68 -10.95 2.15 -3.28
C ALA A 68 -11.16 3.41 -4.16
N SER A 69 -10.50 4.51 -3.77
CA SER A 69 -10.49 5.73 -4.59
C SER A 69 -9.52 5.53 -5.75
N PRO A 70 -9.89 5.90 -6.99
CA PRO A 70 -8.94 5.95 -8.11
C PRO A 70 -7.72 6.83 -7.84
N ALA A 71 -7.88 7.82 -6.94
CA ALA A 71 -6.84 8.75 -6.52
C ALA A 71 -6.11 8.35 -5.22
N ALA A 72 -6.13 7.08 -4.86
CA ALA A 72 -5.45 6.59 -3.66
C ALA A 72 -3.94 6.42 -3.92
N ASP A 73 -3.14 7.36 -3.40
CA ASP A 73 -1.68 7.43 -3.65
C ASP A 73 -0.91 6.15 -3.29
N GLY A 74 -1.39 5.40 -2.29
CA GLY A 74 -0.75 4.15 -1.87
C GLY A 74 -0.91 3.00 -2.87
N VAL A 75 -1.93 3.03 -3.73
CA VAL A 75 -2.27 1.89 -4.60
C VAL A 75 -1.16 1.60 -5.61
N PRO A 76 -0.67 2.56 -6.43
CA PRO A 76 0.40 2.26 -7.39
C PRO A 76 1.69 1.79 -6.73
N ALA A 77 2.05 2.36 -5.58
CA ALA A 77 3.24 1.97 -4.84
C ALA A 77 3.15 0.54 -4.26
N LEU A 78 1.95 0.07 -3.91
CA LEU A 78 1.73 -1.31 -3.49
C LEU A 78 1.63 -2.28 -4.67
N LEU A 79 1.12 -1.85 -5.82
CA LEU A 79 1.05 -2.68 -7.03
C LEU A 79 2.44 -3.05 -7.55
N ILE A 80 3.40 -2.12 -7.58
CA ILE A 80 4.78 -2.42 -8.01
C ILE A 80 5.56 -3.33 -7.03
N LEU A 81 4.99 -3.54 -5.84
CA LEU A 81 5.50 -4.43 -4.80
C LEU A 81 4.82 -5.79 -4.83
N ASP A 82 4.00 -6.09 -5.85
CA ASP A 82 3.23 -7.34 -5.96
C ASP A 82 2.44 -7.64 -4.68
N ALA A 83 1.89 -6.59 -4.05
CA ALA A 83 1.26 -6.71 -2.75
C ALA A 83 0.00 -7.59 -2.82
N GLU A 84 -0.22 -8.35 -1.76
CA GLU A 84 -1.44 -9.09 -1.49
C GLU A 84 -2.20 -8.46 -0.32
N VAL A 85 -3.52 -8.61 -0.32
CA VAL A 85 -4.40 -8.20 0.77
C VAL A 85 -4.81 -9.45 1.54
N GLU A 86 -4.54 -9.47 2.84
CA GLU A 86 -5.04 -10.50 3.74
C GLU A 86 -6.46 -10.15 4.20
N LEU A 87 -7.39 -11.04 3.89
CA LEU A 87 -8.80 -10.94 4.21
C LEU A 87 -9.14 -12.00 5.25
N ARG A 88 -9.76 -11.58 6.35
CA ARG A 88 -10.15 -12.48 7.43
C ARG A 88 -11.62 -12.36 7.74
N SER A 89 -12.29 -13.50 7.83
CA SER A 89 -13.61 -13.65 8.44
C SER A 89 -13.49 -14.48 9.73
N VAL A 90 -14.62 -14.77 10.37
CA VAL A 90 -14.68 -15.72 11.49
C VAL A 90 -14.31 -17.15 11.08
N ALA A 91 -14.53 -17.51 9.82
CA ALA A 91 -14.40 -18.89 9.33
C ALA A 91 -13.04 -19.15 8.66
N MET A 92 -12.45 -18.15 8.03
CA MET A 92 -11.26 -18.34 7.20
C MET A 92 -10.37 -17.09 7.10
N VAL A 93 -9.14 -17.33 6.68
CA VAL A 93 -8.20 -16.32 6.19
C VAL A 93 -7.90 -16.65 4.74
N ARG A 94 -7.95 -15.64 3.86
CA ARG A 94 -7.48 -15.77 2.47
C ARG A 94 -6.62 -14.57 2.09
N HIS A 95 -5.78 -14.79 1.09
CA HIS A 95 -4.93 -13.77 0.49
C HIS A 95 -5.37 -13.53 -0.95
N LEU A 96 -5.36 -12.27 -1.36
CA LEU A 96 -5.77 -11.87 -2.71
C LEU A 96 -4.75 -10.87 -3.27
N PRO A 97 -4.20 -11.08 -4.48
CA PRO A 97 -3.38 -10.07 -5.13
C PRO A 97 -4.09 -8.71 -5.19
N LEU A 98 -3.39 -7.62 -4.88
CA LEU A 98 -3.99 -6.29 -4.79
C LEU A 98 -4.73 -5.88 -6.08
N GLN A 99 -4.19 -6.26 -7.25
CA GLN A 99 -4.82 -6.01 -8.55
C GLN A 99 -6.21 -6.64 -8.70
N ASN A 100 -6.51 -7.69 -7.93
CA ASN A 100 -7.80 -8.36 -7.90
C ASN A 100 -8.69 -7.86 -6.75
N PHE A 101 -8.13 -7.13 -5.78
CA PHE A 101 -8.87 -6.63 -4.63
C PHE A 101 -9.71 -5.39 -4.95
N ILE A 102 -9.19 -4.48 -5.80
CA ILE A 102 -9.89 -3.24 -6.18
C ILE A 102 -10.64 -3.48 -7.49
N LEU A 103 -11.97 -3.52 -7.43
CA LEU A 103 -12.85 -3.80 -8.59
C LEU A 103 -13.31 -2.52 -9.33
N GLY A 104 -12.85 -1.36 -8.88
CA GLY A 104 -13.18 -0.05 -9.40
C GLY A 104 -13.51 0.96 -8.30
N ASN A 105 -13.97 2.15 -8.69
CA ASN A 105 -14.24 3.24 -7.76
C ASN A 105 -15.21 2.82 -6.65
N ARG A 106 -14.74 2.88 -5.41
CA ARG A 106 -15.48 2.49 -4.19
C ARG A 106 -15.94 1.02 -4.16
N ARG A 107 -15.33 0.15 -4.97
CA ARG A 107 -15.67 -1.28 -5.02
C ARG A 107 -14.44 -2.12 -4.74
N THR A 108 -14.59 -3.07 -3.82
CA THR A 108 -13.56 -4.04 -3.47
C THR A 108 -14.14 -5.45 -3.51
N GLU A 109 -13.26 -6.45 -3.53
CA GLU A 109 -13.60 -7.87 -3.47
C GLU A 109 -13.89 -8.37 -2.02
N LEU A 110 -14.09 -7.45 -1.07
CA LEU A 110 -14.50 -7.79 0.29
C LEU A 110 -15.88 -8.46 0.31
N GLN A 111 -15.95 -9.64 0.90
CA GLN A 111 -17.20 -10.36 1.12
C GLN A 111 -17.83 -9.97 2.47
N PRO A 112 -19.15 -10.14 2.66
CA PRO A 112 -19.80 -9.88 3.94
C PRO A 112 -19.13 -10.62 5.10
N GLY A 113 -18.76 -9.88 6.15
CA GLY A 113 -18.08 -10.43 7.32
C GLY A 113 -16.56 -10.57 7.18
N GLU A 114 -15.97 -10.16 6.05
CA GLU A 114 -14.52 -10.05 5.90
C GLU A 114 -14.00 -8.67 6.36
N MET A 115 -12.75 -8.68 6.83
CA MET A 115 -11.98 -7.49 7.14
C MET A 115 -10.56 -7.66 6.59
N VAL A 116 -10.00 -6.58 6.05
CA VAL A 116 -8.56 -6.53 5.75
C VAL A 116 -7.79 -6.51 7.06
N THR A 117 -6.95 -7.52 7.31
CA THR A 117 -6.11 -7.61 8.52
C THR A 117 -4.67 -7.23 8.27
N ALA A 118 -4.17 -7.42 7.05
CA ALA A 118 -2.82 -7.03 6.66
C ALA A 118 -2.68 -6.82 5.15
N ILE A 119 -1.62 -6.11 4.77
CA ILE A 119 -1.08 -6.06 3.43
C ILE A 119 0.23 -6.85 3.47
N ARG A 120 0.41 -7.78 2.55
CA ARG A 120 1.59 -8.67 2.47
C ARG A 120 2.37 -8.33 1.22
N VAL A 121 3.68 -8.14 1.33
CA VAL A 121 4.57 -7.89 0.20
C VAL A 121 5.58 -9.03 0.12
N PRO A 122 5.61 -9.82 -0.97
CA PRO A 122 6.50 -10.96 -1.06
C PRO A 122 7.97 -10.49 -1.10
N LYS A 123 8.86 -11.26 -0.47
CA LYS A 123 10.27 -10.90 -0.29
C LYS A 123 11.02 -10.67 -1.60
N ASN A 124 10.66 -11.42 -2.65
CA ASN A 124 11.23 -11.25 -4.00
C ASN A 124 10.86 -9.89 -4.64
N ALA A 125 9.67 -9.36 -4.37
CA ALA A 125 9.24 -8.03 -4.84
C ALA A 125 9.80 -6.89 -3.97
N ALA A 126 10.31 -7.19 -2.77
CA ALA A 126 10.99 -6.25 -1.88
C ALA A 126 12.47 -6.00 -2.22
N THR A 127 12.84 -6.15 -3.49
CA THR A 127 14.20 -6.00 -4.03
C THR A 127 14.32 -4.83 -4.99
N GLY A 128 15.55 -4.33 -5.16
CA GLY A 128 15.83 -3.15 -5.98
C GLY A 128 15.46 -1.84 -5.27
N ALA A 129 15.20 -0.80 -6.07
CA ALA A 129 14.80 0.52 -5.59
C ALA A 129 13.53 0.98 -6.32
N SER A 130 12.75 1.85 -5.66
CA SER A 130 11.52 2.37 -6.26
C SER A 130 11.35 3.88 -6.07
N ALA A 131 10.55 4.49 -6.93
CA ALA A 131 10.19 5.89 -6.88
C ALA A 131 8.70 6.09 -7.17
N PHE A 132 8.14 7.14 -6.58
CA PHE A 132 6.76 7.58 -6.78
C PHE A 132 6.75 9.04 -7.21
N VAL A 133 5.86 9.36 -8.15
CA VAL A 133 5.62 10.73 -8.60
C VAL A 133 4.13 11.00 -8.62
N LYS A 134 3.74 12.19 -8.15
CA LYS A 134 2.37 12.67 -8.11
C LYS A 134 2.23 13.96 -8.90
N LEU A 135 1.22 13.99 -9.74
CA LEU A 135 0.75 15.19 -10.39
C LEU A 135 -0.56 15.63 -9.73
N GLY A 136 -0.59 16.86 -9.23
CA GLY A 136 -1.80 17.49 -8.70
C GLY A 136 -1.90 18.95 -9.11
N ALA A 137 -3.08 19.55 -8.92
CA ALA A 137 -3.32 20.96 -9.25
C ALA A 137 -2.48 21.97 -8.43
N ARG A 138 -1.84 21.51 -7.35
CA ARG A 138 -0.93 22.27 -6.48
C ARG A 138 0.03 21.30 -5.78
N ARG A 139 1.08 21.83 -5.14
CA ARG A 139 2.15 21.00 -4.53
C ARG A 139 1.74 20.19 -3.29
N TYR A 140 0.76 20.64 -2.51
CA TYR A 140 0.41 20.00 -1.22
C TYR A 140 -1.10 20.01 -0.97
N LEU A 141 -1.59 19.05 -0.16
CA LEU A 141 -3.02 18.86 0.15
C LEU A 141 -3.89 18.79 -1.11
N VAL A 142 -3.54 17.91 -2.04
CA VAL A 142 -4.21 17.80 -3.33
C VAL A 142 -4.56 16.35 -3.65
N ILE A 143 -5.70 16.19 -4.32
CA ILE A 143 -6.09 14.92 -4.94
C ILE A 143 -5.26 14.76 -6.21
N SER A 144 -4.71 13.56 -6.41
CA SER A 144 -3.89 13.23 -7.56
C SER A 144 -4.71 13.31 -8.86
N ILE A 145 -4.24 14.14 -9.80
CA ILE A 145 -4.68 14.14 -11.19
C ILE A 145 -4.14 12.89 -11.88
N ALA A 146 -2.86 12.59 -11.63
CA ALA A 146 -2.21 11.36 -12.04
C ALA A 146 -1.13 11.02 -11.02
N MET A 147 -0.79 9.75 -10.89
CA MET A 147 0.38 9.34 -10.12
C MET A 147 1.01 8.09 -10.74
N ALA A 148 2.32 7.93 -10.59
CA ALA A 148 3.03 6.77 -11.08
C ALA A 148 4.02 6.28 -10.04
N ALA A 149 4.20 4.97 -9.97
CA ALA A 149 5.22 4.32 -9.18
C ALA A 149 6.01 3.37 -10.09
N ALA A 150 7.32 3.28 -9.87
CA ALA A 150 8.17 2.32 -10.56
C ALA A 150 9.16 1.67 -9.60
N ARG A 151 9.40 0.38 -9.74
CA ARG A 151 10.45 -0.38 -9.06
C ARG A 151 11.37 -1.01 -10.10
N LEU A 152 12.68 -0.90 -9.90
CA LEU A 152 13.70 -1.47 -10.76
C LEU A 152 14.70 -2.28 -9.93
N THR A 153 15.08 -3.45 -10.45
CA THR A 153 16.28 -4.18 -10.02
C THR A 153 17.32 -4.04 -11.12
N VAL A 154 18.49 -3.50 -10.77
CA VAL A 154 19.57 -3.21 -11.71
C VAL A 154 20.83 -3.92 -11.27
N GLU A 155 21.41 -4.71 -12.16
CA GLU A 155 22.68 -5.42 -11.96
C GLU A 155 23.59 -5.07 -13.14
N ASP A 156 24.80 -4.57 -12.86
CA ASP A 156 25.79 -4.16 -13.88
C ASP A 156 25.24 -3.24 -14.99
N GLY A 157 24.34 -2.33 -14.61
CA GLY A 157 23.71 -1.39 -15.54
C GLY A 157 22.58 -1.98 -16.39
N ILE A 158 22.21 -3.24 -16.17
CA ILE A 158 21.13 -3.94 -16.86
C ILE A 158 19.92 -4.05 -15.92
N ILE A 159 18.73 -3.73 -16.42
CA ILE A 159 17.48 -3.92 -15.70
C ILE A 159 17.11 -5.40 -15.75
N GLY A 160 17.20 -6.10 -14.61
CA GLY A 160 16.78 -7.49 -14.49
C GLY A 160 15.27 -7.64 -14.24
N ASN A 161 14.67 -6.70 -13.51
CA ASN A 161 13.23 -6.67 -13.25
C ASN A 161 12.73 -5.23 -13.17
N ALA A 162 11.55 -4.98 -13.73
CA ALA A 162 10.86 -3.70 -13.67
C ALA A 162 9.37 -3.90 -13.40
N ALA A 163 8.81 -3.09 -12.51
CA ALA A 163 7.39 -2.99 -12.28
C ALA A 163 6.97 -1.51 -12.32
N VAL A 164 5.87 -1.21 -13.01
CA VAL A 164 5.34 0.15 -13.15
C VAL A 164 3.84 0.12 -12.94
N ALA A 165 3.33 1.06 -12.15
CA ALA A 165 1.90 1.23 -11.93
C ALA A 165 1.52 2.70 -12.01
N VAL A 166 0.32 2.97 -12.52
CA VAL A 166 -0.25 4.32 -12.68
C VAL A 166 -1.60 4.37 -11.97
N GLY A 167 -1.94 5.50 -11.37
CA GLY A 167 -3.22 5.76 -10.71
C GLY A 167 -3.88 7.04 -11.23
N SER A 168 -5.17 7.21 -10.91
CA SER A 168 -6.06 8.28 -11.41
C SER A 168 -6.25 8.30 -12.94
N CYS A 169 -6.10 7.16 -13.61
CA CYS A 169 -6.33 7.00 -15.05
C CYS A 169 -7.42 5.97 -15.36
#